data_AF-A0AAV8Y3Z2-F1
#
_entry.id   AF-A0AAV8Y3Z2-F1
#
_cell.length_a   1.000
_cell.length_b   1.000
_cell.length_c   1.000
_cell.angle_alpha   90.00
_cell.angle_beta   90.00
_cell.angle_gamma   90.00
#
_symmetry.space_group_name_H-M   'P 1'
#
loop_
_entity.id
_entity.type
_entity.pdbx_description
1 polymer ?
#
loop_
_entity_poly.entity_id
_entity_poly.type
_entity_poly.pdbx_seq_one_letter_code
_entity_poly.pdbx_strand_id
1 'polypeptide(L)'
;MEKVLLMLQSLKRAHKVDPKNPKLHSCLIRFLQIIQDHKDNWDPSVEEVVTKETKVYFDGKDAHQLNKEFLENNSDSLKAVFEGAKMMYHLDNKTQCQAVSLVTSLDNKYQDVNIEVSMT
;
A
#
# COMPACT_ATOMS: atom_id res chain seq x y z
N MET A 1 -0.80 -9.90 21.37
CA MET A 1 0.50 -10.04 20.69
C MET A 1 0.23 -10.11 19.20
N GLU A 2 0.48 -9.01 18.50
CA GLU A 2 0.31 -8.97 17.04
C GLU A 2 1.39 -9.81 16.37
N LYS A 3 1.03 -10.53 15.30
CA LYS A 3 1.95 -11.36 14.52
C LYS A 3 2.80 -10.51 13.56
N VAL A 4 3.41 -9.42 14.06
CA VAL A 4 4.09 -8.39 13.25
C VAL A 4 5.22 -8.94 12.39
N LEU A 5 6.05 -9.84 12.94
CA LEU A 5 7.15 -10.46 12.20
C LEU A 5 6.63 -11.39 11.08
N LEU A 6 5.48 -12.04 11.28
CA LEU A 6 4.85 -12.85 10.23
C LEU A 6 4.24 -11.99 9.12
N MET A 7 3.67 -10.83 9.47
CA MET A 7 3.21 -9.83 8.49
C MET A 7 4.40 -9.31 7.67
N LEU A 8 5.48 -8.89 8.32
CA LEU A 8 6.71 -8.46 7.67
C LEU A 8 7.28 -9.54 6.75
N GLN A 9 7.36 -10.79 7.23
CA GLN A 9 7.83 -11.91 6.41
C GLN A 9 6.96 -12.12 5.17
N SER A 10 5.63 -11.98 5.29
CA SER A 10 4.69 -12.11 4.18
C SER A 10 4.87 -10.99 3.16
N LEU A 11 5.04 -9.75 3.62
CA LEU A 11 5.33 -8.58 2.78
C LEU A 11 6.65 -8.76 2.02
N LYS A 12 7.72 -9.20 2.70
CA LYS A 12 9.02 -9.47 2.09
C LYS A 12 8.91 -10.50 0.96
N ARG A 13 8.15 -11.58 1.18
CA ARG A 13 7.90 -12.61 0.17
C ARG A 13 7.11 -12.07 -1.01
N ALA A 14 6.03 -11.35 -0.76
CA ALA A 14 5.23 -10.73 -1.82
C ALA A 14 6.06 -9.75 -2.66
N HIS A 15 6.86 -8.89 -2.01
CA HIS A 15 7.75 -7.96 -2.68
C HIS A 15 8.83 -8.65 -3.52
N LYS A 16 9.32 -9.83 -3.09
CA LYS A 16 10.27 -10.62 -3.90
C LYS A 16 9.62 -11.22 -5.15
N VAL A 17 8.32 -11.53 -5.10
CA VAL A 17 7.57 -12.11 -6.23
C VAL A 17 7.21 -11.03 -7.24
N ASP A 18 6.57 -9.95 -6.78
CA ASP A 18 6.14 -8.84 -7.62
C ASP A 18 6.14 -7.54 -6.80
N PRO A 19 7.23 -6.75 -6.85
CA PRO A 19 7.33 -5.49 -6.12
C PRO A 19 6.40 -4.40 -6.67
N LYS A 20 5.90 -4.55 -7.91
CA LYS A 20 5.03 -3.57 -8.56
C LYS A 20 3.55 -3.88 -8.36
N ASN A 21 3.22 -4.92 -7.60
CA ASN A 21 1.83 -5.32 -7.39
C ASN A 21 1.03 -4.22 -6.65
N PRO A 22 -0.05 -3.67 -7.24
CA PRO A 22 -0.85 -2.64 -6.57
C PRO A 22 -1.42 -3.04 -5.20
N LYS A 23 -1.72 -4.32 -5.02
CA LYS A 23 -2.27 -4.81 -3.75
C LYS A 23 -1.20 -4.87 -2.65
N LEU A 24 0.06 -5.07 -3.02
CA LEU A 24 1.18 -5.02 -2.09
C LEU A 24 1.31 -3.61 -1.48
N HIS A 25 1.09 -2.55 -2.27
CA HIS A 25 1.07 -1.17 -1.77
C HIS A 25 0.05 -0.99 -0.64
N SER A 26 -1.18 -1.47 -0.82
CA SER A 26 -2.20 -1.42 0.23
C SER A 26 -1.79 -2.18 1.50
N CYS A 27 -1.12 -3.33 1.35
CA CYS A 27 -0.61 -4.10 2.50
C CYS A 27 0.52 -3.34 3.23
N LEU A 28 1.39 -2.65 2.48
CA LEU A 28 2.47 -1.84 3.02
C LEU A 28 1.94 -0.62 3.80
N ILE A 29 0.94 0.08 3.28
CA ILE A 29 0.30 1.22 3.98
C ILE A 29 -0.32 0.78 5.32
N ARG A 30 -1.11 -0.30 5.33
CA ARG A 30 -1.70 -0.82 6.57
C ARG A 30 -0.64 -1.28 7.56
N PHE A 31 0.44 -1.89 7.07
CA PHE A 31 1.54 -2.31 7.93
C PHE A 31 2.27 -1.11 8.55
N LEU A 32 2.42 -0.02 7.81
CA LEU A 32 2.98 1.21 8.34
C LEU A 32 2.11 1.81 9.46
N GLN A 33 0.79 1.81 9.31
CA GLN A 33 -0.13 2.23 10.39
C GLN A 33 0.01 1.35 11.64
N ILE A 34 0.09 0.03 11.46
CA ILE A 34 0.34 -0.90 12.58
C ILE A 34 1.65 -0.55 13.31
N ILE A 35 2.72 -0.24 12.57
CA ILE A 35 3.99 0.22 13.18
C ILE A 35 3.75 1.51 13.97
N GLN A 36 3.08 2.50 13.38
CA GLN A 36 2.84 3.79 14.04
C GLN A 36 1.99 3.65 15.32
N ASP A 37 0.99 2.79 15.31
CA ASP A 37 0.01 2.64 16.39
C ASP A 37 0.52 1.73 17.53
N HIS A 38 1.39 0.76 17.23
CA HIS A 38 1.73 -0.31 18.17
C HIS A 38 3.22 -0.44 18.51
N LYS A 39 4.13 0.23 17.81
CA LYS A 39 5.59 0.06 18.01
C LYS A 39 6.04 0.24 19.46
N ASP A 40 5.45 1.20 20.19
CA ASP A 40 5.87 1.54 21.55
C ASP A 40 5.55 0.41 22.55
N ASN A 41 4.72 -0.57 22.15
CA ASN A 41 4.36 -1.73 22.95
C ASN A 41 5.16 -3.00 22.56
N TRP A 42 6.09 -2.91 21.61
CA TRP A 42 6.87 -4.06 21.17
C TRP A 42 8.11 -4.27 22.03
N ASP A 43 8.63 -5.50 22.01
CA ASP A 43 9.97 -5.76 22.52
C ASP A 43 10.99 -4.95 21.70
N PRO A 44 12.01 -4.32 22.33
CA PRO A 44 13.01 -3.52 21.62
C PRO A 44 13.68 -4.26 20.45
N SER A 45 13.88 -5.58 20.58
CA SER A 45 14.46 -6.40 19.51
C SER A 45 13.51 -6.53 18.31
N VAL A 46 12.20 -6.60 18.57
CA VAL A 46 11.18 -6.63 17.51
C VAL A 46 11.10 -5.29 16.82
N GLU A 47 11.09 -4.19 17.57
CA GLU A 47 11.09 -2.83 17.02
C GLU A 47 12.34 -2.58 16.15
N GLU A 48 13.53 -2.98 16.61
CA GLU A 48 14.77 -2.84 15.86
C GLU A 48 14.69 -3.59 14.51
N VAL A 49 14.26 -4.86 14.54
CA VAL A 49 14.13 -5.69 13.34
C VAL A 49 13.12 -5.07 12.37
N VAL A 50 11.93 -4.68 12.84
CA VAL A 50 10.90 -4.09 11.98
C VAL A 50 11.38 -2.76 11.40
N THR A 51 11.98 -1.89 12.20
CA THR A 51 12.50 -0.59 11.76
C THR A 51 13.58 -0.76 10.70
N LYS A 52 14.54 -1.67 10.92
CA LYS A 52 15.63 -1.92 9.96
C LYS A 52 15.12 -2.48 8.64
N GLU A 53 14.27 -3.49 8.69
CA GLU A 53 13.82 -4.23 7.51
C GLU A 53 12.79 -3.45 6.67
N THR A 54 12.09 -2.49 7.27
CA THR A 54 11.07 -1.70 6.57
C THR A 54 11.58 -0.43 5.91
N LYS A 55 12.83 -0.01 6.19
CA LYS A 55 13.46 1.17 5.56
C LYS A 55 13.37 1.14 4.04
N VAL A 56 13.57 -0.02 3.43
CA VAL A 56 13.54 -0.19 1.96
C VAL A 56 12.16 0.08 1.35
N TYR A 57 11.08 -0.04 2.12
CA TYR A 57 9.71 0.15 1.64
C TYR A 57 9.19 1.57 1.87
N PHE A 58 9.60 2.19 2.98
CA PHE A 58 8.99 3.44 3.43
C PHE A 58 9.92 4.65 3.28
N ASP A 59 11.24 4.46 3.33
CA ASP A 59 12.24 5.54 3.20
C ASP A 59 11.94 6.77 4.10
N GLY A 60 11.44 6.51 5.32
CA GLY A 60 11.07 7.54 6.28
C GLY A 60 9.77 8.30 5.98
N LYS A 61 9.06 7.98 4.90
CA LYS A 61 7.78 8.58 4.53
C LYS A 61 6.65 8.09 5.41
N ASP A 62 5.68 8.97 5.64
CA ASP A 62 4.41 8.57 6.24
C ASP A 62 3.46 7.92 5.21
N ALA A 63 2.36 7.35 5.71
CA ALA A 63 1.39 6.66 4.86
C ALA A 63 0.72 7.56 3.82
N HIS A 64 0.52 8.85 4.13
CA HIS A 64 -0.09 9.80 3.19
C HIS A 64 0.88 10.14 2.06
N GLN A 65 2.15 10.40 2.40
CA GLN A 65 3.23 10.66 1.44
C GLN A 65 3.43 9.45 0.51
N LEU A 66 3.54 8.24 1.06
CA LEU A 66 3.67 7.02 0.27
C LEU A 66 2.50 6.82 -0.68
N ASN A 67 1.27 7.04 -0.21
CA ASN A 67 0.10 6.84 -1.04
C ASN A 67 -0.03 7.90 -2.15
N LYS A 68 0.34 9.15 -1.85
CA LYS A 68 0.37 10.22 -2.83
C LYS A 68 1.37 9.93 -3.94
N GLU A 69 2.61 9.60 -3.60
CA GLU A 69 3.66 9.27 -4.58
C GLU A 69 3.28 8.03 -5.40
N PHE A 70 2.66 7.02 -4.78
CA PHE A 70 2.19 5.85 -5.49
C PHE A 70 1.14 6.19 -6.56
N LEU A 71 0.18 7.08 -6.25
CA LEU A 71 -0.82 7.54 -7.21
C LEU A 71 -0.20 8.35 -8.35
N GLU A 72 0.77 9.22 -8.05
CA GLU A 72 1.48 10.03 -9.06
C GLU A 72 2.25 9.14 -10.03
N ASN A 73 2.96 8.13 -9.51
CA ASN A 73 3.82 7.24 -10.30
C ASN A 73 3.06 6.16 -11.09
N ASN A 74 1.77 5.95 -10.83
CA ASN A 74 0.97 4.89 -11.46
C ASN A 74 -0.39 5.39 -11.97
N SER A 75 -0.45 6.66 -12.37
CA SER A 75 -1.70 7.34 -12.79
C SER A 75 -2.34 6.78 -14.07
N ASP A 76 -1.60 5.95 -14.80
CA ASP A 76 -2.01 5.25 -16.03
C ASP A 76 -2.43 3.79 -15.79
N SER A 77 -2.35 3.26 -14.57
CA SER A 77 -2.86 1.93 -14.20
C SER A 77 -4.13 2.06 -13.37
N LEU A 78 -5.24 1.54 -13.88
CA LEU A 78 -6.50 1.46 -13.17
C LEU A 78 -6.36 0.62 -11.90
N LYS A 79 -5.65 -0.51 -11.97
CA LYS A 79 -5.42 -1.38 -10.79
C LYS A 79 -4.64 -0.63 -9.70
N ALA A 80 -3.64 0.16 -10.07
CA ALA A 80 -2.89 1.00 -9.14
C ALA A 80 -3.72 2.16 -8.58
N VAL A 81 -4.37 2.93 -9.44
CA VAL A 81 -5.25 4.04 -9.02
C VAL A 81 -6.33 3.54 -8.07
N PHE A 82 -6.89 2.35 -8.31
CA PHE A 82 -7.87 1.75 -7.41
C PHE A 82 -7.31 1.48 -6.00
N GLU A 83 -6.19 0.76 -5.87
CA GLU A 83 -5.62 0.48 -4.55
C GLU A 83 -5.11 1.77 -3.86
N GLY A 84 -4.58 2.73 -4.62
CA GLY A 84 -4.17 4.03 -4.08
C GLY A 84 -5.34 4.88 -3.58
N ALA A 85 -6.45 4.94 -4.33
CA ALA A 85 -7.67 5.62 -3.91
C ALA A 85 -8.32 4.94 -2.69
N LYS A 86 -8.29 3.61 -2.64
CA LYS A 86 -8.75 2.87 -1.46
C LYS A 86 -7.93 3.17 -0.22
N MET A 87 -6.61 3.32 -0.35
CA MET A 87 -5.76 3.75 0.77
C MET A 87 -5.98 5.21 1.13
N MET A 88 -6.25 6.09 0.15
CA MET A 88 -6.67 7.47 0.41
C MET A 88 -7.93 7.51 1.29
N TYR A 89 -8.97 6.77 0.89
CA TYR A 89 -10.20 6.62 1.68
C TYR A 89 -9.94 6.07 3.08
N HIS A 90 -9.03 5.11 3.21
CA HIS A 90 -8.69 4.46 4.48
C HIS A 90 -7.93 5.38 5.44
N LEU A 91 -7.03 6.22 4.91
CA LEU A 91 -6.14 7.07 5.71
C LEU A 91 -6.82 8.34 6.21
N ASP A 92 -7.69 8.95 5.39
CA ASP A 92 -8.36 10.21 5.76
C ASP A 92 -9.81 10.27 5.28
N ASN A 93 -10.73 10.33 6.25
CA ASN A 93 -12.16 10.47 6.01
C ASN A 93 -12.53 11.74 5.20
N LYS A 94 -11.70 12.79 5.21
CA LYS A 94 -11.94 14.01 4.43
C LYS A 94 -11.69 13.82 2.93
N THR A 95 -10.92 12.81 2.56
CA THR A 95 -10.54 12.54 1.16
C THR A 95 -11.45 11.51 0.47
N GLN A 96 -12.48 11.02 1.16
CA GLN A 96 -13.37 9.97 0.64
C GLN A 96 -14.04 10.34 -0.69
N CYS A 97 -14.55 11.56 -0.82
CA CYS A 97 -15.17 12.03 -2.07
C CYS A 97 -14.15 12.03 -3.24
N GLN A 98 -12.91 12.43 -2.96
CA GLN A 98 -11.82 12.41 -3.94
C GLN A 98 -11.44 10.99 -4.34
N ALA A 99 -11.33 10.08 -3.36
CA ALA A 99 -11.07 8.67 -3.59
C ALA A 99 -12.14 8.01 -4.48
N VAL A 100 -13.42 8.26 -4.19
CA VAL A 100 -14.54 7.77 -5.02
C VAL A 100 -14.44 8.36 -6.43
N SER A 101 -14.23 9.67 -6.56
CA SER A 101 -14.09 10.32 -7.86
C SER A 101 -12.95 9.73 -8.68
N LEU A 102 -11.81 9.38 -8.08
CA LEU A 102 -10.67 8.79 -8.76
C LEU A 102 -11.01 7.44 -9.41
N VAL A 103 -11.73 6.57 -8.69
CA VAL A 103 -12.05 5.22 -9.19
C VAL A 103 -13.27 5.20 -10.12
N THR A 104 -14.13 6.21 -10.05
CA THR A 104 -15.29 6.34 -10.96
C THR A 104 -14.98 7.17 -12.20
N SER A 105 -13.86 7.89 -12.24
CA SER A 105 -13.40 8.61 -13.44
C SER A 105 -12.90 7.60 -14.45
N LEU A 106 -13.81 7.15 -15.34
CA LEU A 106 -13.54 6.23 -16.44
C LEU A 106 -12.87 6.95 -17.62
N ASP A 107 -11.74 7.60 -17.34
CA ASP A 107 -10.93 8.25 -18.36
C ASP A 107 -10.24 7.19 -19.23
N ASN A 108 -10.16 7.42 -20.55
CA ASN A 108 -9.41 6.57 -21.49
C ASN A 108 -7.87 6.64 -21.32
N LYS A 109 -7.38 7.12 -20.18
CA LYS A 109 -5.94 7.25 -19.87
C LYS A 109 -5.32 5.93 -19.42
N TYR A 110 -6.13 4.99 -18.93
CA TYR A 110 -5.67 3.74 -18.33
C TYR A 110 -5.19 2.73 -19.38
N GLN A 111 -4.04 2.11 -19.14
CA GLN A 111 -3.38 1.18 -20.07
C GLN A 111 -3.65 -0.30 -19.75
N ASP A 112 -4.16 -0.61 -18.56
CA ASP A 112 -4.36 -1.97 -18.05
C ASP A 112 -5.84 -2.37 -17.94
N VAL A 113 -6.71 -1.72 -18.73
CA VAL A 113 -8.14 -2.03 -18.85
C VAL A 113 -8.33 -3.08 -19.94
N ASN A 114 -8.04 -4.34 -19.60
CA ASN A 114 -8.30 -5.47 -20.48
C ASN A 114 -9.45 -6.34 -19.91
N ILE A 115 -10.08 -7.10 -20.80
CA ILE A 115 -10.95 -8.20 -20.40
C ILE A 115 -10.02 -9.37 -20.11
N GLU A 116 -9.76 -9.67 -18.83
CA GLU A 116 -9.15 -10.94 -18.45
C GLU A 116 -10.15 -12.05 -18.82
N VAL A 117 -9.96 -12.63 -20.01
CA VAL A 117 -10.66 -13.85 -20.39
C VAL A 117 -10.02 -14.96 -19.58
N SER A 118 -10.74 -15.47 -18.58
CA SER A 118 -10.34 -16.66 -17.83
C SER A 118 -10.12 -17.82 -18.81
N MET A 119 -8.88 -18.06 -19.20
CA MET A 119 -8.52 -19.27 -19.94
C MET A 119 -8.63 -20.46 -18.99
N THR A 120 -9.40 -21.43 -19.45
CA THR A 120 -9.83 -22.66 -18.78
C THR A 120 -8.69 -23.65 -18.63
#